data_AF-A0A6A3QFL4-F1
#
_entry.id   AF-A0A6A3QFL4-F1
#
_cell.length_a   1.000
_cell.length_b   1.000
_cell.length_c   1.000
_cell.angle_alpha   90.00
_cell.angle_beta   90.00
_cell.angle_gamma   90.00
#
_symmetry.space_group_name_H-M   'P 1'
#
loop_
_entity.id
_entity.type
_entity.pdbx_description
1 polymer ?
#
loop_
_entity_poly.entity_id
_entity_poly.type
_entity_poly.pdbx_seq_one_letter_code
_entity_poly.pdbx_strand_id
1 'polypeptide(L)'
;MTMWLWFVEIHGEPANGVTTRDMAKFFKFLRTARCHIDAGAITRNHLNKSTKTVQQLGIYPRGLSEGWYIVHAGEQLREHCFALHAQGPDVESAVIDKFDDGATPPCRVEPFDNLKWIRRVVSIHRVRLLPQSFEFPPERKQRMN
;
A
#
# COMPACT_ATOMS: atom_id res chain seq x y z
N MET A 1 6.18 -2.70 15.29
CA MET A 1 5.15 -1.72 14.84
C MET A 1 5.28 -1.53 13.33
N THR A 2 4.19 -1.58 12.56
CA THR A 2 4.24 -1.43 11.09
C THR A 2 4.44 0.04 10.69
N MET A 3 4.95 0.27 9.48
CA MET A 3 5.12 1.63 8.94
C MET A 3 3.82 2.44 8.88
N TRP A 4 2.68 1.78 8.65
CA TRP A 4 1.37 2.43 8.66
C TRP A 4 0.96 2.89 10.07
N LEU A 5 1.12 2.02 11.08
CA LEU A 5 0.81 2.38 12.47
C LEU A 5 1.68 3.54 12.95
N TRP A 6 2.96 3.56 12.56
CA TRP A 6 3.84 4.68 12.89
C TRP A 6 3.42 5.98 12.20
N PHE A 7 2.97 5.90 10.94
CA PHE A 7 2.40 7.04 10.24
C PHE A 7 1.14 7.57 10.94
N VAL A 8 0.21 6.69 11.33
CA VAL A 8 -1.03 7.05 12.04
C VAL A 8 -0.74 7.67 13.40
N GLU A 9 0.24 7.16 14.14
CA GLU A 9 0.65 7.75 15.43
C GLU A 9 1.12 9.20 15.29
N ILE A 10 1.84 9.52 14.21
CA ILE A 10 2.35 10.88 13.95
C ILE A 10 1.27 11.79 13.36
N HIS A 11 0.41 11.27 12.48
CA HIS A 11 -0.47 12.08 11.63
C HIS A 11 -1.97 11.96 11.93
N GLY A 12 -2.36 11.04 12.81
CA GLY A 12 -3.75 10.71 13.12
C GLY A 12 -4.39 9.75 12.10
N GLU A 13 -5.45 9.06 12.53
CA GLU A 13 -6.24 8.17 11.67
C GLU A 13 -7.07 8.98 10.65
N PRO A 14 -7.10 8.60 9.36
CA PRO A 14 -7.93 9.27 8.37
C PRO A 14 -9.44 9.09 8.62
N ALA A 15 -10.16 10.20 8.86
CA ALA A 15 -11.58 10.16 9.22
C ALA A 15 -12.52 9.62 8.13
N ASN A 16 -12.15 9.74 6.85
CA ASN A 16 -12.98 9.33 5.69
C ASN A 16 -12.31 8.21 4.87
N GLY A 17 -11.46 7.42 5.53
CA GLY A 17 -10.57 6.48 4.85
C GLY A 17 -9.38 7.17 4.21
N VAL A 18 -8.56 6.40 3.49
CA VAL A 18 -7.26 6.86 3.01
C VAL A 18 -7.40 7.65 1.72
N THR A 19 -7.18 8.96 1.79
CA THR A 19 -7.34 9.84 0.62
C THR A 19 -6.08 9.92 -0.24
N THR A 20 -6.18 10.47 -1.48
CA THR A 20 -4.99 10.80 -2.28
C THR A 20 -4.02 11.72 -1.52
N ARG A 21 -4.55 12.63 -0.68
CA ARG A 21 -3.72 13.51 0.14
C ARG A 21 -2.98 12.73 1.23
N ASP A 22 -3.63 11.77 1.87
CA ASP A 22 -3.01 10.94 2.90
C ASP A 22 -1.98 9.98 2.30
N MET A 23 -2.25 9.44 1.12
CA MET A 23 -1.28 8.69 0.32
C MET A 23 -0.02 9.53 0.01
N ALA A 24 -0.19 10.78 -0.41
CA ALA A 24 0.96 11.66 -0.68
C ALA A 24 1.78 11.94 0.59
N LYS A 25 1.12 12.16 1.74
CA LYS A 25 1.81 12.29 3.04
C LYS A 25 2.55 10.99 3.40
N PHE A 26 1.90 9.84 3.21
CA PHE A 26 2.48 8.54 3.52
C PHE A 26 3.70 8.24 2.64
N PHE A 27 3.65 8.52 1.34
CA PHE A 27 4.81 8.34 0.44
C PHE A 27 5.95 9.28 0.81
N LYS A 28 5.65 10.51 1.22
CA LYS A 28 6.65 11.43 1.76
C LYS A 28 7.26 10.87 3.04
N PHE A 29 6.42 10.36 3.95
CA PHE A 29 6.85 9.73 5.20
C PHE A 29 7.79 8.55 4.93
N LEU A 30 7.39 7.62 4.07
CA LEU A 30 8.20 6.47 3.64
C LEU A 30 9.57 6.91 3.11
N ARG A 31 9.62 7.93 2.25
CA ARG A 31 10.88 8.47 1.72
C ARG A 31 11.79 9.08 2.79
N THR A 32 11.20 9.68 3.84
CA THR A 32 11.96 10.33 4.91
C THR A 32 12.36 9.36 6.03
N ALA A 33 11.63 8.26 6.20
CA ALA A 33 11.74 7.37 7.35
C ALA A 33 12.87 6.32 7.24
N ARG A 34 13.99 6.63 6.58
CA ARG A 34 15.07 5.65 6.24
C ARG A 34 14.59 4.38 5.52
N CYS A 35 13.33 4.30 5.09
CA CYS A 35 12.91 3.27 4.15
C CYS A 35 13.53 3.66 2.82
N HIS A 36 14.58 2.95 2.42
CA HIS A 36 15.23 3.10 1.14
C HIS A 36 14.27 2.63 0.03
N ILE A 37 13.24 3.42 -0.26
CA ILE A 37 12.24 3.17 -1.30
C ILE A 37 12.61 3.98 -2.53
N ASP A 38 12.53 3.35 -3.68
CA ASP A 38 12.71 3.99 -4.98
C ASP A 38 11.60 5.03 -5.19
N ALA A 39 11.96 6.31 -5.05
CA ALA A 39 11.03 7.43 -5.19
C ALA A 39 10.44 7.51 -6.60
N GLY A 40 11.19 7.12 -7.64
CA GLY A 40 10.71 7.10 -9.02
C GLY A 40 9.67 6.00 -9.24
N ALA A 41 9.85 4.84 -8.60
CA ALA A 41 8.88 3.74 -8.66
C ALA A 41 7.57 4.09 -7.94
N ILE A 42 7.63 4.59 -6.71
CA ILE A 42 6.43 4.82 -5.89
C ILE A 42 5.61 6.03 -6.34
N THR A 43 6.22 7.03 -6.97
CA THR A 43 5.48 8.20 -7.49
C THR A 43 4.81 7.94 -8.84
N ARG A 44 5.28 6.95 -9.60
CA ARG A 44 4.69 6.59 -10.89
C ARG A 44 3.35 5.88 -10.69
N ASN A 45 2.29 6.44 -11.27
CA ASN A 45 0.99 5.79 -11.33
C ASN A 45 0.96 4.79 -12.50
N HIS A 46 0.67 3.53 -12.19
CA HIS A 46 0.55 2.42 -13.14
C HIS A 46 -0.88 2.17 -13.60
N LEU A 47 -1.86 2.94 -13.12
CA LEU A 47 -3.26 2.75 -13.50
C LEU A 47 -3.51 3.01 -15.00
N ASN A 48 -3.96 1.99 -15.71
CA ASN A 48 -4.50 2.09 -17.07
C ASN A 48 -5.96 2.60 -17.04
N LYS A 49 -6.34 3.41 -18.04
CA LYS A 49 -7.72 3.88 -18.31
C LYS A 49 -8.79 2.77 -18.36
N SER A 50 -8.43 1.52 -18.68
CA SER A 50 -9.37 0.40 -18.76
C SER A 50 -9.75 -0.19 -17.39
N THR A 51 -8.96 0.03 -16.35
CA THR A 51 -9.18 -0.55 -15.01
C THR A 51 -9.96 0.42 -14.17
N LYS A 52 -11.27 0.22 -14.13
CA LYS A 52 -12.21 1.10 -13.43
C LYS A 52 -12.63 0.51 -12.09
N THR A 53 -12.75 -0.80 -11.95
CA THR A 53 -13.24 -1.44 -10.70
C THR A 53 -12.23 -2.40 -10.10
N VAL A 54 -12.41 -2.76 -8.81
CA VAL A 54 -11.56 -3.77 -8.16
C VAL A 54 -11.76 -5.17 -8.73
N GLN A 55 -12.94 -5.48 -9.28
CA GLN A 55 -13.16 -6.73 -10.01
C GLN A 55 -12.28 -6.81 -11.26
N GLN A 56 -12.15 -5.70 -11.99
CA GLN A 56 -11.21 -5.62 -13.11
C GLN A 56 -9.76 -5.70 -12.61
N LEU A 57 -9.48 -5.20 -11.41
CA LEU A 57 -8.18 -5.33 -10.74
C LEU A 57 -7.85 -6.77 -10.29
N GLY A 58 -8.78 -7.71 -10.29
CA GLY A 58 -8.45 -9.13 -10.12
C GLY A 58 -7.78 -9.74 -11.36
N ILE A 59 -8.06 -9.17 -12.54
CA ILE A 59 -7.56 -9.66 -13.85
C ILE A 59 -6.39 -8.80 -14.35
N TYR A 60 -6.45 -7.49 -14.10
CA TYR A 60 -5.47 -6.49 -14.51
C TYR A 60 -4.00 -6.73 -14.08
N PRO A 61 -3.68 -7.31 -12.92
CA PRO A 61 -2.31 -7.46 -12.46
C PRO A 61 -1.47 -8.36 -13.35
N ARG A 62 -2.11 -9.19 -14.21
CA ARG A 62 -1.42 -9.98 -15.23
C ARG A 62 -0.60 -9.13 -16.21
N GLY A 63 -0.98 -7.86 -16.39
CA GLY A 63 -0.25 -6.89 -17.20
C GLY A 63 0.77 -6.05 -16.42
N LEU A 64 0.85 -6.21 -15.09
CA LEU A 64 1.85 -5.56 -14.26
C LEU A 64 3.11 -6.43 -14.19
N SER A 65 4.27 -5.77 -14.04
CA SER A 65 5.48 -6.49 -13.64
C SER A 65 5.29 -7.08 -12.25
N GLU A 66 5.92 -8.21 -11.99
CA GLU A 66 5.89 -8.85 -10.68
C GLU A 66 6.36 -7.90 -9.56
N GLY A 67 5.70 -7.95 -8.41
CA GLY A 67 6.08 -7.25 -7.20
C GLY A 67 4.93 -6.57 -6.47
N TRP A 68 5.28 -5.64 -5.59
CA TRP A 68 4.35 -5.01 -4.66
C TRP A 68 3.86 -3.66 -5.16
N TYR A 69 2.58 -3.41 -4.94
CA TYR A 69 1.89 -2.19 -5.32
C TYR A 69 1.01 -1.70 -4.16
N ILE A 70 0.84 -0.39 -4.04
CA ILE A 70 -0.19 0.22 -3.21
C ILE A 70 -1.30 0.72 -4.14
N VAL A 71 -2.51 0.26 -3.89
CA VAL A 71 -3.70 0.62 -4.65
C VAL A 71 -4.51 1.62 -3.83
N HIS A 72 -4.87 2.74 -4.45
CA HIS A 72 -5.86 3.68 -3.92
C HIS A 72 -7.15 3.49 -4.71
N ALA A 73 -8.24 3.22 -4.02
CA ALA A 73 -9.52 2.93 -4.64
C ALA A 73 -10.67 3.29 -3.69
N GLY A 74 -11.89 3.37 -4.20
CA GLY A 74 -13.05 3.66 -3.36
C GLY A 74 -14.38 3.70 -4.10
N GLU A 75 -15.37 4.24 -3.40
CA GLU A 75 -16.72 4.51 -3.91
C GLU A 75 -17.23 5.82 -3.27
N GLN A 76 -17.64 6.78 -4.11
CA GLN A 76 -18.15 8.09 -3.67
C GLN A 76 -17.21 8.81 -2.67
N LEU A 77 -17.65 8.97 -1.42
CA LEU A 77 -16.91 9.65 -0.34
C LEU A 77 -16.06 8.70 0.52
N ARG A 78 -16.09 7.39 0.25
CA ARG A 78 -15.31 6.39 0.97
C ARG A 78 -14.12 5.96 0.14
N GLU A 79 -12.93 6.33 0.58
CA GLU A 79 -11.67 5.92 -0.05
C GLU A 79 -10.94 4.89 0.80
N HIS A 80 -10.14 4.05 0.16
CA HIS A 80 -9.45 2.94 0.77
C HIS A 80 -8.12 2.66 0.08
N CYS A 81 -7.17 2.15 0.86
CA CYS A 81 -5.87 1.75 0.35
C CYS A 81 -5.50 0.37 0.84
N PHE A 82 -4.95 -0.43 -0.06
CA PHE A 82 -4.49 -1.78 0.22
C PHE A 82 -3.22 -2.08 -0.57
N ALA A 83 -2.47 -3.08 -0.11
CA ALA A 83 -1.33 -3.59 -0.86
C ALA A 83 -1.78 -4.69 -1.82
N LEU A 84 -1.21 -4.71 -3.02
CA LEU A 84 -1.43 -5.71 -4.05
C LEU A 84 -0.08 -6.35 -4.38
N HIS A 85 -0.04 -7.68 -4.34
CA HIS A 85 1.10 -8.46 -4.79
C HIS A 85 0.79 -9.05 -6.18
N ALA A 86 1.40 -8.46 -7.20
CA ALA A 86 1.33 -8.99 -8.56
C ALA A 86 2.34 -10.14 -8.68
N GLN A 87 1.85 -11.36 -8.90
CA GLN A 87 2.66 -12.58 -8.94
C GLN A 87 3.00 -13.06 -10.37
N GLY A 88 2.60 -12.29 -11.39
CA GLY A 88 2.81 -12.61 -12.80
C GLY A 88 1.51 -12.90 -13.56
N PRO A 89 1.61 -13.20 -14.87
CA PRO A 89 0.45 -13.33 -15.76
C PRO A 89 -0.43 -14.56 -15.51
N ASP A 90 0.14 -15.61 -14.91
CA ASP A 90 -0.52 -16.91 -14.73
C ASP A 90 -0.89 -17.20 -13.27
N VAL A 91 -0.57 -16.29 -12.36
CA VAL A 91 -0.79 -16.46 -10.92
C VAL A 91 -1.77 -15.39 -10.44
N GLU A 92 -2.78 -15.79 -9.67
CA GLU A 92 -3.71 -14.84 -9.07
C GLU A 92 -2.97 -13.89 -8.13
N SER A 93 -3.26 -12.60 -8.24
CA SER A 93 -2.65 -11.62 -7.36
C SER A 93 -3.28 -11.64 -5.99
N ALA A 94 -2.46 -11.43 -4.96
CA ALA A 94 -2.94 -11.36 -3.58
C ALA A 94 -3.18 -9.90 -3.19
N VAL A 95 -4.34 -9.63 -2.59
CA VAL A 95 -4.60 -8.36 -1.92
C VAL A 95 -4.31 -8.52 -0.45
N ILE A 96 -3.51 -7.62 0.10
CA ILE A 96 -3.19 -7.54 1.52
C ILE A 96 -3.81 -6.26 2.06
N ASP A 97 -4.84 -6.41 2.87
CA ASP A 97 -5.62 -5.29 3.40
C ASP A 97 -5.35 -5.02 4.87
N LYS A 98 -5.04 -6.07 5.63
CA LYS A 98 -4.91 -5.99 7.10
C LYS A 98 -3.60 -6.56 7.56
N PHE A 99 -3.05 -5.90 8.57
CA PHE A 99 -1.98 -6.46 9.39
C PHE A 99 -2.57 -7.47 10.36
N ASP A 100 -1.87 -8.59 10.56
CA ASP A 100 -2.25 -9.65 11.48
C ASP A 100 -0.96 -10.14 12.14
N ASP A 101 -0.78 -9.82 13.42
CA ASP A 101 0.44 -10.15 14.17
C ASP A 101 0.58 -11.65 14.48
N GLY A 102 -0.52 -12.41 14.38
CA GLY A 102 -0.53 -13.86 14.54
C GLY A 102 -0.23 -14.64 13.26
N ALA A 103 -0.22 -13.98 12.10
CA ALA A 103 0.03 -14.61 10.80
C ALA A 103 1.53 -14.67 10.42
N THR A 104 1.91 -15.59 9.54
CA THR A 104 3.26 -15.66 8.94
C THR A 104 3.15 -15.76 7.41
N PRO A 105 3.50 -14.72 6.64
CA PRO A 105 3.91 -13.37 7.07
C PRO A 105 2.79 -12.64 7.84
N PRO A 106 3.10 -11.57 8.62
CA PRO A 106 2.15 -10.93 9.52
C PRO A 106 1.16 -10.02 8.77
N CYS A 107 0.42 -10.62 7.86
CA CYS A 107 -0.54 -9.95 7.02
C CYS A 107 -1.64 -10.93 6.62
N ARG A 108 -2.83 -10.39 6.41
CA ARG A 108 -3.99 -11.16 5.99
C ARG A 108 -4.29 -10.89 4.53
N VAL A 109 -4.35 -11.97 3.75
CA VAL A 109 -4.86 -11.93 2.38
C VAL A 109 -6.37 -11.66 2.44
N GLU A 110 -6.81 -10.64 1.74
CA GLU A 110 -8.21 -10.22 1.64
C GLU A 110 -8.75 -10.69 0.28
N PRO A 111 -9.76 -11.57 0.26
CA PRO A 111 -10.41 -11.96 -0.99
C PRO A 111 -10.99 -10.75 -1.73
N PHE A 112 -10.83 -10.70 -3.05
CA PHE A 112 -11.41 -9.64 -3.90
C PHE A 112 -12.92 -9.47 -3.71
N ASP A 113 -13.62 -10.57 -3.34
CA ASP A 113 -15.04 -10.56 -3.05
C ASP A 113 -15.44 -9.63 -1.89
N ASN A 114 -14.57 -9.47 -0.90
CA ASN A 114 -14.78 -8.55 0.23
C ASN A 114 -14.55 -7.08 -0.17
N LEU A 115 -13.97 -6.84 -1.35
CA LEU A 115 -13.68 -5.52 -1.91
C LEU A 115 -14.66 -5.11 -3.02
N LYS A 116 -15.75 -5.86 -3.23
CA LYS A 116 -16.78 -5.59 -4.25
C LYS A 116 -17.49 -4.23 -4.11
N TRP A 117 -17.44 -3.63 -2.92
CA TRP A 117 -17.95 -2.28 -2.69
C TRP A 117 -17.13 -1.21 -3.43
N ILE A 118 -15.87 -1.50 -3.78
CA ILE A 118 -15.00 -0.56 -4.48
C ILE A 118 -15.38 -0.47 -5.96
N ARG A 119 -15.92 0.69 -6.36
CA ARG A 119 -16.37 0.97 -7.74
C ARG A 119 -15.37 1.71 -8.60
N ARG A 120 -14.33 2.29 -7.98
CA ARG A 120 -13.32 3.07 -8.69
C ARG A 120 -11.92 2.76 -8.17
N VAL A 121 -11.01 2.35 -9.06
CA VAL A 121 -9.57 2.42 -8.81
C VAL A 121 -9.08 3.82 -9.18
N VAL A 122 -8.37 4.48 -8.26
CA VAL A 122 -7.91 5.87 -8.40
C VAL A 122 -6.44 5.92 -8.80
N SER A 123 -5.60 5.11 -8.16
CA SER A 123 -4.19 4.99 -8.54
C SER A 123 -3.59 3.66 -8.10
N ILE A 124 -2.49 3.28 -8.77
CA ILE A 124 -1.71 2.09 -8.47
C ILE A 124 -0.23 2.49 -8.49
N HIS A 125 0.48 2.32 -7.38
CA HIS A 125 1.86 2.78 -7.22
C HIS A 125 2.77 1.61 -6.88
N ARG A 126 3.88 1.44 -7.60
CA ARG A 126 4.80 0.32 -7.34
C ARG A 126 5.68 0.63 -6.14
N VAL A 127 5.78 -0.31 -5.21
CA VAL A 127 6.74 -0.26 -4.11
C VAL A 127 7.97 -1.05 -4.52
N ARG A 128 9.12 -0.36 -4.55
CA ARG A 128 10.42 -0.98 -4.79
C ARG A 128 11.38 -0.54 -3.70
N LEU A 129 11.94 -1.51 -2.97
CA LEU A 129 13.04 -1.27 -2.05
C LEU A 129 14.34 -1.16 -2.84
N LEU A 130 15.16 -0.17 -2.49
CA LEU A 130 16.52 -0.05 -2.96
C LEU A 130 17.40 -1.04 -2.18
N PRO A 131 18.52 -1.50 -2.76
CA PRO A 131 19.39 -2.51 -2.14
C PRO A 131 20.07 -2.09 -0.83
N GLN A 132 19.91 -0.84 -0.39
CA GLN A 132 20.43 -0.37 0.89
C GLN A 132 19.43 -0.72 1.99
N SER A 133 19.89 -1.60 2.88
CA SER A 133 19.17 -2.27 3.95
C SER A 133 18.27 -1.36 4.78
N PHE A 134 17.09 -1.86 5.11
CA PHE A 134 16.27 -1.40 6.24
C PHE A 134 17.16 -1.33 7.50
N GLU A 135 17.61 -0.14 7.89
CA GLU A 135 18.10 0.08 9.25
C GLU A 135 16.90 0.57 10.08
N PHE A 136 16.43 -0.27 11.02
CA PHE A 136 15.56 0.23 12.08
C PHE A 136 16.28 1.41 12.76
N PRO A 137 15.59 2.53 13.02
CA PRO A 137 16.17 3.57 13.85
C PRO A 137 16.61 2.93 15.18
N PRO A 138 17.84 3.17 15.66
CA PRO A 138 18.18 2.76 17.01
C PRO A 138 17.16 3.37 17.96
N GLU A 139 16.66 2.58 18.91
CA GLU A 139 15.71 3.03 19.92
C GLU A 139 16.18 4.37 20.49
N ARG A 140 15.29 5.37 20.53
CA ARG A 140 15.58 6.60 21.26
C ARG A 140 15.81 6.21 22.71
N LYS A 141 17.07 6.18 23.14
CA LYS A 141 17.41 6.16 24.55
C LYS A 141 16.63 7.30 25.20
N GLN A 142 15.69 6.97 26.08
CA GLN A 142 15.09 7.96 26.96
C GLN A 142 16.25 8.70 27.63
N ARG A 143 16.33 10.01 27.42
CA ARG A 143 17.18 10.85 28.27
C ARG A 143 16.51 10.83 29.64
N MET A 144 17.02 10.00 30.53
CA MET A 144 16.81 10.17 31.96
C MET A 144 17.45 11.52 32.31
N ASN A 145 16.59 12.49 32.60
CA ASN A 145 16.93 13.65 33.41
C ASN A 145 16.43 13.37 34.82
#